data_AF-A0A960D1A0-F1
#
_entry.id   AF-A0A960D1A0-F1
#
_cell.length_a   1.000
_cell.length_b   1.000
_cell.length_c   1.000
_cell.angle_alpha   90.00
_cell.angle_beta   90.00
_cell.angle_gamma   90.00
#
_symmetry.space_group_name_H-M   'P 1'
#
loop_
_entity.id
_entity.type
_entity.pdbx_description
1 polymer ?
#
loop_
_entity_poly.entity_id
_entity_poly.type
_entity_poly.pdbx_seq_one_letter_code
_entity_poly.pdbx_strand_id
1 'polypeptide(L)' 'GTPVEGFQVHLGGSLGLDSAFGRKLRQHKVTSAELGDYIERVVRNFVKQRQQGERFAQWAVRAAEEDLR' A
#
# COMPACT_ATOMS: atom_id res chain seq x y z
N GLY A 1 24.39 -13.90 -1.93
CA GLY A 1 23.22 -14.24 -1.10
C GLY A 1 22.24 -15.02 -1.93
N THR A 2 21.48 -15.92 -1.33
CA THR A 2 20.45 -16.70 -2.01
C THR A 2 19.28 -15.78 -2.39
N PRO A 3 18.78 -15.80 -3.64
CA PRO A 3 17.58 -15.05 -4.01
C PRO A 3 16.39 -15.47 -3.13
N VAL A 4 15.63 -14.49 -2.64
CA VAL A 4 14.41 -14.71 -1.85
C VAL A 4 13.22 -14.19 -2.65
N GLU A 5 12.12 -14.94 -2.64
CA GLU A 5 10.87 -14.52 -3.27
C GLU A 5 10.32 -13.24 -2.63
N GLY A 6 9.85 -12.33 -3.47
CA GLY A 6 9.23 -11.09 -3.01
C GLY A 6 8.37 -10.41 -4.06
N PHE A 7 7.55 -9.49 -3.58
CA PHE A 7 6.52 -8.81 -4.33
C PHE A 7 6.83 -7.33 -4.49
N GLN A 8 6.45 -6.78 -5.64
CA GLN A 8 6.38 -5.33 -5.83
C GLN A 8 4.95 -4.87 -5.57
N VAL A 9 4.79 -3.94 -4.60
CA VAL A 9 3.48 -3.49 -4.15
C VAL A 9 2.97 -2.30 -4.97
N HIS A 10 1.69 -2.38 -5.34
CA HIS A 10 0.92 -1.29 -5.96
C HIS A 10 -0.29 -1.00 -5.07
N LEU A 11 -0.51 0.27 -4.71
CA LEU A 11 -1.58 0.66 -3.78
C LEU A 11 -2.53 1.69 -4.38
N GLY A 12 -3.81 1.57 -4.01
CA GLY A 12 -4.85 2.53 -4.38
C GLY A 12 -5.38 2.42 -5.80
N GLY A 13 -5.22 1.26 -6.43
CA GLY A 13 -5.93 0.94 -7.67
C GLY A 13 -7.43 0.83 -7.42
N SER A 14 -8.24 1.30 -8.38
CA SER A 14 -9.69 1.34 -8.27
C SER A 14 -10.32 1.12 -9.66
N LEU A 15 -11.51 0.53 -9.69
CA LEU A 15 -12.33 0.33 -10.90
C LEU A 15 -13.66 1.07 -10.72
N GLY A 16 -14.32 1.43 -11.82
CA GLY A 16 -15.62 2.13 -11.81
C GLY A 16 -15.47 3.65 -11.81
N LEU A 17 -16.28 4.36 -11.01
CA LEU A 17 -16.40 5.83 -11.05
C LEU A 17 -15.07 6.58 -10.88
N ASP A 18 -14.10 6.01 -10.17
CA ASP A 18 -12.77 6.61 -9.92
C ASP A 18 -11.65 5.69 -10.42
N SER A 19 -11.78 5.18 -11.65
CA SER A 19 -10.83 4.22 -12.21
C SER A 19 -9.41 4.80 -12.27
N ALA A 20 -8.48 4.18 -11.56
CA ALA A 20 -7.08 4.59 -11.52
C ALA A 20 -6.16 3.39 -11.25
N PHE A 21 -4.97 3.40 -11.84
CA PHE A 21 -3.91 2.46 -11.49
C PHE A 21 -3.32 2.79 -10.12
N GLY A 22 -2.96 1.76 -9.36
CA GLY A 22 -2.32 1.94 -8.07
C GLY A 22 -0.93 2.55 -8.19
N ARG A 23 -0.56 3.38 -7.20
CA ARG A 23 0.78 3.94 -7.04
C ARG A 23 1.77 2.81 -6.73
N LYS A 24 2.86 2.78 -7.50
CA LYS A 24 4.01 1.92 -7.26
C LYS A 24 4.99 2.58 -6.30
N LEU A 25 5.39 1.87 -5.25
CA LEU A 25 6.38 2.34 -4.27
C LEU A 25 7.80 2.09 -4.78
N ARG A 26 8.64 3.12 -4.82
CA ARG A 26 10.02 2.99 -5.31
C ARG A 26 10.86 2.18 -4.32
N GLN A 27 11.67 1.25 -4.85
CA GLN A 27 12.58 0.42 -4.07
C GLN A 27 11.92 -0.38 -2.93
N HIS A 28 10.60 -0.55 -2.97
CA HIS A 28 9.86 -1.29 -1.96
C HIS A 28 9.56 -2.69 -2.49
N LYS A 29 10.29 -3.67 -1.97
CA LYS A 29 10.04 -5.09 -2.18
C LYS A 29 9.67 -5.68 -0.82
N VAL A 30 8.58 -6.42 -0.77
CA VAL A 30 8.14 -7.13 0.42
C VAL A 30 8.40 -8.61 0.18
N THR A 31 9.16 -9.26 1.06
CA THR A 31 9.36 -10.71 0.91
C THR A 31 8.07 -11.46 1.23
N SER A 32 7.95 -12.70 0.76
CA SER A 32 6.78 -13.54 1.09
C SER A 32 6.57 -13.69 2.61
N ALA A 33 7.68 -13.78 3.37
CA ALA A 33 7.64 -13.86 4.83
C ALA A 33 7.16 -12.58 5.52
N GLU A 34 7.37 -11.40 4.92
CA GLU A 34 7.02 -10.10 5.49
C GLU A 34 5.64 -9.61 5.04
N LEU A 35 4.94 -10.34 4.17
CA LEU A 35 3.69 -9.87 3.57
C LEU A 35 2.60 -9.61 4.62
N GLY A 36 2.49 -10.48 5.62
CA GLY A 36 1.53 -10.30 6.72
C GLY A 36 1.78 -9.00 7.49
N ASP A 37 3.02 -8.79 7.93
CA ASP A 37 3.45 -7.61 8.69
C ASP A 37 3.27 -6.32 7.88
N TYR A 38 3.54 -6.39 6.58
CA TYR A 38 3.34 -5.27 5.66
C TYR A 38 1.86 -4.87 5.57
N ILE A 39 0.97 -5.83 5.35
CA ILE A 39 -0.47 -5.58 5.25
C ILE A 39 -1.00 -4.99 6.58
N GLU A 40 -0.57 -5.54 7.71
CA GLU A 40 -0.96 -5.01 9.01
C GLU A 40 -0.53 -3.55 9.18
N ARG A 41 0.72 -3.23 8.89
CA ARG A 41 1.27 -1.87 9.04
C ARG A 41 0.52 -0.86 8.17
N VAL A 42 0.35 -1.14 6.87
CA VAL A 42 -0.30 -0.20 5.95
C VAL A 42 -1.79 0.00 6.29
N VAL A 43 -2.49 -1.06 6.71
CA VAL A 43 -3.90 -0.96 7.12
C VAL A 43 -4.05 -0.20 8.43
N ARG A 44 -3.15 -0.38 9.39
CA ARG A 44 -3.15 0.42 10.64
C ARG A 44 -2.88 1.89 10.37
N ASN A 45 -1.93 2.21 9.48
CA ASN A 45 -1.65 3.58 9.07
C ASN A 45 -2.87 4.21 8.40
N PHE A 46 -3.55 3.47 7.51
CA PHE A 46 -4.82 3.92 6.93
C PHE A 46 -5.85 4.25 8.00
N VAL A 47 -6.13 3.32 8.93
CA VAL A 47 -7.13 3.56 9.99
C VAL A 47 -6.78 4.77 10.86
N LYS A 48 -5.50 4.98 11.15
CA LYS A 48 -5.00 6.10 11.96
C LYS A 48 -5.15 7.45 11.26
N GLN A 49 -4.98 7.51 9.94
CA GLN A 49 -4.84 8.76 9.20
C GLN A 49 -6.01 9.10 8.28
N ARG A 50 -6.91 8.13 8.06
CA ARG A 50 -8.07 8.34 7.19
C ARG A 50 -8.99 9.42 7.74
N GLN A 51 -9.59 10.16 6.82
CA GLN A 51 -10.69 11.06 7.12
C GLN A 51 -12.01 10.27 7.18
N GLN A 52 -13.06 10.88 7.74
CA GLN A 52 -14.37 10.24 7.82
C GLN A 52 -14.90 9.92 6.42
N GLY A 53 -15.28 8.66 6.18
CA GLY A 53 -15.80 8.20 4.89
C GLY A 53 -14.74 8.00 3.79
N GLU A 54 -13.47 8.27 4.07
CA GLU A 54 -12.39 8.10 3.09
C GLU A 54 -12.13 6.61 2.80
N ARG A 55 -12.06 6.26 1.51
CA ARG A 55 -11.66 4.92 1.06
C ARG A 55 -10.15 4.77 1.04
N PHE A 56 -9.67 3.53 1.17
CA PHE A 56 -8.24 3.22 1.13
C PHE A 56 -7.56 3.77 -0.14
N ALA A 57 -8.18 3.65 -1.31
CA ALA A 57 -7.60 4.13 -2.55
C ALA A 57 -7.37 5.65 -2.56
N GLN A 58 -8.26 6.42 -1.92
CA GLN A 58 -8.12 7.87 -1.81
C GLN A 58 -6.99 8.23 -0.84
N TRP A 59 -6.91 7.55 0.30
CA TRP A 59 -5.82 7.74 1.26
C TRP A 59 -4.45 7.37 0.65
N ALA A 60 -4.33 6.24 -0.04
CA ALA A 60 -3.08 5.76 -0.62
C ALA A 60 -2.48 6.72 -1.67
N VAL A 61 -3.32 7.53 -2.32
CA VAL A 61 -2.87 8.58 -3.26
C VAL A 61 -2.22 9.75 -2.52
N ARG A 62 -2.78 10.19 -1.38
CA ARG A 62 -2.29 11.36 -0.64
C ARG A 62 -1.27 11.03 0.47
N ALA A 63 -1.21 9.78 0.90
CA ALA A 63 -0.34 9.35 2.00
C ALA A 63 1.14 9.59 1.66
N ALA A 64 1.92 9.95 2.69
CA ALA A 64 3.36 10.02 2.57
C ALA A 64 3.92 8.63 2.28
N GLU A 65 5.07 8.56 1.60
CA GLU A 65 5.63 7.27 1.19
C GLU A 65 6.01 6.39 2.39
N GLU A 66 6.44 7.00 3.50
CA GLU A 66 6.77 6.30 4.75
C GLU A 66 5.57 5.55 5.36
N ASP A 67 4.36 6.09 5.19
CA ASP A 67 3.14 5.48 5.72
C ASP A 67 2.67 4.27 4.90
N LEU A 68 3.20 4.13 3.67
CA LEU A 68 2.87 3.07 2.72
C LEU A 68 3.90 1.94 2.70
N ARG A 69 5.02 2.10 3.43
CA ARG A 69 6.13 1.14 3.51
C ARG A 69 5.98 0.18 4.68
#